data_AF-A0A820W1C1-F1
#
_entry.id   AF-A0A820W1C1-F1
#
_cell.length_a   1.000
_cell.length_b   1.000
_cell.length_c   1.000
_cell.angle_alpha   90.00
_cell.angle_beta   90.00
_cell.angle_gamma   90.00
#
_symmetry.space_group_name_H-M   'P 1'
#
loop_
_entity.id
_entity.type
_entity.pdbx_description
1 polymer ?
#
loop_
_entity_poly.entity_id
_entity_poly.type
_entity_poly.pdbx_seq_one_letter_code
_entity_poly.pdbx_strand_id
1 'polypeptide(L)'
;QSNDETNFYHDDRQQLFSDRILEIQRNENNHTSIEDKTALSDSNKALLDHQLANYDSGIYVMDAHYKGNVSRFYNHSCSPNVFVQNVFIETWDVRFPWVAFFTATNVKAGTELVWDYSYEVDTVENRVLHCRCGSDECRHRLL
;
A
#
# COMPACT_ATOMS: atom_id res chain seq x y z
N GLN A 1 34.35 -2.23 -20.94
CA GLN A 1 34.56 -1.11 -20.01
C GLN A 1 33.24 -0.88 -19.31
N SER A 2 33.25 -1.10 -18.01
CA SER A 2 32.15 -1.01 -17.05
C SER A 2 31.71 0.44 -16.88
N ASN A 3 30.40 0.71 -16.96
CA ASN A 3 29.84 2.00 -16.58
C ASN A 3 29.30 1.90 -15.15
N ASP A 4 30.07 2.45 -14.22
CA ASP A 4 29.71 2.74 -12.84
C ASP A 4 28.71 3.93 -12.78
N GLU A 5 27.43 3.71 -13.08
CA GLU A 5 26.36 4.71 -12.87
C GLU A 5 25.33 4.29 -11.81
N THR A 6 25.50 3.12 -11.19
CA THR A 6 24.56 2.59 -10.18
C THR A 6 24.79 3.10 -8.75
N ASN A 7 25.83 3.90 -8.50
CA ASN A 7 26.23 4.30 -7.15
C ASN A 7 25.83 5.72 -6.70
N PHE A 8 25.16 6.52 -7.54
CA PHE A 8 24.68 7.86 -7.13
C PHE A 8 23.19 7.87 -6.72
N TYR A 9 22.41 6.89 -7.17
CA TYR A 9 20.95 6.84 -6.97
C TYR A 9 20.51 6.10 -5.70
N HIS A 10 21.44 5.66 -4.85
CA HIS A 10 21.16 4.68 -3.80
C HIS A 10 21.20 5.23 -2.35
N ASP A 11 21.77 6.43 -2.13
CA ASP A 11 22.09 6.96 -0.79
C ASP A 11 21.05 7.98 -0.26
N ASP A 12 20.69 9.01 -1.04
CA ASP A 12 19.70 10.03 -0.64
C ASP A 12 18.28 9.50 -0.43
N ARG A 13 17.97 8.34 -1.04
CA ARG A 13 16.65 7.71 -0.95
C ARG A 13 16.48 6.88 0.33
N GLN A 14 17.54 6.56 1.08
CA GLN A 14 17.48 5.81 2.35
C GLN A 14 17.22 6.70 3.57
N GLN A 15 17.46 8.00 3.46
CA GLN A 15 17.35 8.95 4.59
C GLN A 15 15.90 9.35 4.88
N LEU A 16 15.08 9.50 3.83
CA LEU A 16 13.63 9.76 3.92
C LEU A 16 12.81 8.58 4.48
N PHE A 17 13.33 7.35 4.37
CA PHE A 17 12.75 6.17 5.02
C PHE A 17 13.09 6.09 6.51
N SER A 18 14.28 6.59 6.91
CA SER A 18 14.65 6.68 8.32
C SER A 18 13.68 7.58 9.10
N ASP A 19 13.25 8.71 8.53
CA ASP A 19 12.36 9.65 9.23
C ASP A 19 10.95 9.06 9.47
N ARG A 20 10.46 8.24 8.55
CA ARG A 20 9.13 7.61 8.64
C ARG A 20 9.09 6.39 9.59
N ILE A 21 10.22 5.69 9.75
CA ILE A 21 10.41 4.63 10.76
C ILE A 21 10.58 5.24 12.16
N LEU A 22 11.24 6.40 12.26
CA LEU A 22 11.43 7.12 13.52
C LEU A 22 10.13 7.75 14.04
N GLU A 23 9.21 8.15 13.16
CA GLU A 23 7.90 8.70 13.56
C GLU A 23 6.93 7.62 14.09
N ILE A 24 7.04 6.39 13.56
CA ILE A 24 6.33 5.21 14.08
C ILE A 24 6.93 4.78 15.44
N GLN A 25 8.25 4.83 15.62
CA GLN A 25 8.94 4.48 16.88
C GLN A 25 8.80 5.55 17.99
N ARG A 26 8.69 6.84 17.64
CA ARG A 26 8.56 7.96 18.59
C ARG A 26 7.17 8.02 19.23
N ASN A 27 6.16 7.43 18.60
CA ASN A 27 4.81 7.28 19.16
C ASN A 27 4.67 6.09 20.13
N GLU A 28 5.72 5.26 20.31
CA GLU A 28 5.66 4.06 21.17
C GLU A 28 6.45 4.17 22.49
N ASN A 29 7.45 5.05 22.67
CA ASN A 29 8.31 5.03 23.86
C ASN A 29 8.65 6.42 24.47
N ASN A 30 8.09 6.67 25.66
CA ASN A 30 8.40 7.78 26.57
C ASN A 30 9.87 7.84 27.04
N HIS A 31 10.29 9.05 27.45
CA HIS A 31 11.34 9.41 28.42
C HIS A 31 12.84 9.28 28.02
N THR A 32 13.54 10.40 27.75
CA THR A 32 14.92 10.71 28.21
C THR A 32 15.43 12.10 27.74
N SER A 33 16.40 12.62 28.49
CA SER A 33 16.82 14.01 28.78
C SER A 33 17.40 14.89 27.66
N ILE A 34 17.53 16.20 27.96
CA ILE A 34 17.29 17.36 27.08
C ILE A 34 18.54 18.05 26.47
N GLU A 35 19.79 17.81 26.90
CA GLU A 35 20.82 18.87 26.74
C GLU A 35 21.84 18.76 25.57
N ASP A 36 21.93 17.65 24.81
CA ASP A 36 22.96 17.50 23.75
C ASP A 36 22.43 17.56 22.28
N LYS A 37 21.16 17.91 22.04
CA LYS A 37 20.50 17.75 20.71
C LYS A 37 20.35 19.02 19.86
N THR A 38 20.73 20.19 20.37
CA THR A 38 20.18 21.47 19.88
C THR A 38 20.75 21.96 18.55
N ALA A 39 22.01 21.68 18.19
CA ALA A 39 22.61 22.24 16.96
C ALA A 39 22.53 21.34 15.70
N LEU A 40 22.48 20.01 15.86
CA LEU A 40 22.23 19.06 14.74
C LEU A 40 20.73 18.91 14.40
N SER A 41 19.86 19.46 15.25
CA SER A 41 18.40 19.38 15.18
C SER A 41 17.82 20.32 14.12
N ASP A 42 18.29 21.56 14.07
CA ASP A 42 17.53 22.63 13.41
C ASP A 42 17.61 22.57 11.88
N SER A 43 18.75 22.14 11.33
CA SER A 43 18.93 21.94 9.89
C SER A 43 18.15 20.73 9.36
N ASN A 44 18.12 19.63 10.13
CA ASN A 44 17.36 18.42 9.79
C ASN A 44 15.86 18.66 9.97
N LYS A 45 15.47 19.48 10.94
CA LYS A 45 14.08 19.86 11.19
C LYS A 45 13.52 20.72 10.05
N ALA A 46 14.29 21.69 9.53
CA ALA A 46 13.86 22.48 8.39
C ALA A 46 13.70 21.65 7.11
N LEU A 47 14.58 20.66 6.88
CA LEU A 47 14.48 19.72 5.76
C LEU A 47 13.25 18.83 5.89
N LEU A 48 13.03 18.27 7.08
CA LEU A 48 11.88 17.43 7.42
C LEU A 48 10.56 18.22 7.33
N ASP A 49 10.51 19.44 7.86
CA ASP A 49 9.34 20.33 7.79
C ASP A 49 9.03 20.69 6.33
N HIS A 50 10.04 20.93 5.49
CA HIS A 50 9.85 21.16 4.05
C HIS A 50 9.38 19.89 3.32
N GLN A 51 9.88 18.71 3.69
CA GLN A 51 9.45 17.43 3.12
C GLN A 51 8.03 17.06 3.54
N LEU A 52 7.63 17.33 4.79
CA LEU A 52 6.28 17.14 5.30
C LEU A 52 5.29 18.14 4.70
N ALA A 53 5.69 19.42 4.55
CA ALA A 53 4.87 20.45 3.92
C ALA A 53 4.56 20.15 2.44
N ASN A 54 5.44 19.40 1.77
CA ASN A 54 5.28 18.95 0.39
C ASN A 54 4.87 17.48 0.27
N TYR A 55 4.62 16.78 1.39
CA TYR A 55 4.17 15.40 1.37
C TYR A 55 2.69 15.35 0.99
N ASP A 56 2.41 14.98 -0.25
CA ASP A 56 1.04 14.73 -0.67
C ASP A 56 0.52 13.45 0.01
N SER A 57 -0.35 13.63 1.00
CA SER A 57 -1.04 12.59 1.74
C SER A 57 -2.29 12.06 1.04
N GLY A 58 -2.50 12.45 -0.24
CA GLY A 58 -3.62 12.03 -1.04
C GLY A 58 -3.78 10.52 -1.19
N ILE A 59 -5.03 10.10 -1.37
CA ILE A 59 -5.40 8.72 -1.68
C ILE A 59 -5.33 8.54 -3.20
N TYR A 60 -4.59 7.53 -3.62
CA TYR A 60 -4.45 7.17 -5.03
C TYR A 60 -5.28 5.93 -5.35
N VAL A 61 -5.86 5.90 -6.56
CA VAL A 61 -6.69 4.79 -7.04
C VAL A 61 -6.05 4.19 -8.28
N MET A 62 -5.95 2.86 -8.31
CA MET A 62 -5.58 2.12 -9.50
C MET A 62 -6.81 1.87 -10.37
N ASP A 63 -6.88 2.52 -11.53
CA ASP A 63 -7.96 2.33 -12.49
C ASP A 63 -7.53 1.42 -13.66
N ALA A 64 -8.09 0.21 -13.69
CA ALA A 64 -7.85 -0.77 -14.75
C ALA A 64 -8.98 -0.83 -15.80
N HIS A 65 -9.86 0.18 -15.87
CA HIS A 65 -11.02 0.20 -16.76
C HIS A 65 -10.60 0.09 -18.23
N TYR A 66 -9.70 0.97 -18.69
CA TYR A 66 -9.23 1.00 -20.08
C TYR A 66 -7.93 0.25 -20.33
N LYS A 67 -7.01 0.24 -19.35
CA LYS A 67 -5.70 -0.42 -19.45
C LYS A 67 -5.40 -1.16 -18.17
N GLY A 68 -5.06 -2.44 -18.28
CA GLY A 68 -4.73 -3.29 -17.14
C GLY A 68 -4.24 -4.66 -17.61
N ASN A 69 -3.74 -5.47 -16.67
CA ASN A 69 -3.32 -6.84 -16.96
C ASN A 69 -4.46 -7.83 -16.63
N VAL A 70 -4.14 -9.13 -16.52
CA VAL A 70 -5.13 -10.19 -16.24
C VAL A 70 -5.88 -10.02 -14.90
N SER A 71 -5.30 -9.34 -13.91
CA SER A 71 -5.91 -9.23 -12.57
C SER A 71 -7.22 -8.46 -12.59
N ARG A 72 -7.45 -7.59 -13.58
CA ARG A 72 -8.71 -6.85 -13.74
C ARG A 72 -9.94 -7.74 -13.95
N PHE A 73 -9.71 -9.03 -14.24
CA PHE A 73 -10.76 -10.03 -14.47
C PHE A 73 -11.00 -10.95 -13.28
N TYR A 74 -10.24 -10.81 -12.18
CA TYR A 74 -10.50 -11.61 -10.97
C TYR A 74 -11.80 -11.16 -10.32
N ASN A 75 -12.72 -12.11 -10.15
CA ASN A 75 -14.03 -11.86 -9.56
C ASN A 75 -13.98 -11.79 -8.03
N HIS A 76 -15.07 -11.29 -7.47
CA HIS A 76 -15.28 -11.29 -6.03
C HIS A 76 -15.76 -12.66 -5.52
N SER A 77 -15.27 -13.05 -4.33
CA SER A 77 -15.93 -14.04 -3.48
C SER A 77 -15.93 -13.59 -2.02
N CYS A 78 -17.03 -13.89 -1.31
CA CYS A 78 -17.11 -13.73 0.15
C CYS A 78 -16.28 -14.78 0.91
N SER A 79 -15.85 -15.85 0.22
CA SER A 79 -14.87 -16.83 0.71
C SER A 79 -13.74 -16.94 -0.31
N PRO A 80 -12.84 -15.94 -0.36
CA PRO A 80 -11.81 -15.85 -1.38
C PRO A 80 -10.70 -16.89 -1.19
N ASN A 81 -10.03 -17.26 -2.28
CA ASN A 81 -8.81 -18.08 -2.24
C ASN A 81 -7.53 -17.27 -2.53
N VAL A 82 -7.70 -16.01 -2.91
CA VAL A 82 -6.64 -15.02 -3.15
C VAL A 82 -6.80 -13.83 -2.21
N PHE A 83 -5.69 -13.34 -1.67
CA PHE A 83 -5.61 -12.09 -0.93
C PHE A 83 -4.63 -11.11 -1.60
N VAL A 84 -4.79 -9.83 -1.29
CA VAL A 84 -3.98 -8.74 -1.83
C VAL A 84 -2.92 -8.34 -0.81
N GLN A 85 -1.69 -8.16 -1.27
CA GLN A 85 -0.57 -7.67 -0.49
C GLN A 85 0.12 -6.51 -1.22
N ASN A 86 0.35 -5.42 -0.51
CA ASN A 86 1.18 -4.31 -0.99
C ASN A 86 2.66 -4.76 -0.97
N VAL A 87 3.34 -4.59 -2.11
CA VAL A 87 4.76 -4.95 -2.29
C VAL A 87 5.52 -3.73 -2.80
N PHE A 88 6.74 -3.54 -2.32
CA PHE A 88 7.64 -2.46 -2.71
C PHE A 88 8.87 -3.07 -3.36
N ILE A 89 9.11 -2.73 -4.63
CA ILE A 89 10.20 -3.29 -5.43
C ILE A 89 11.19 -2.19 -5.79
N GLU A 90 10.78 -1.28 -6.68
CA GLU A 90 11.63 -0.20 -7.20
C GLU A 90 11.42 1.12 -6.45
N THR A 91 10.19 1.32 -5.96
CA THR A 91 9.81 2.46 -5.13
C THR A 91 9.46 1.96 -3.74
N TRP A 92 9.87 2.72 -2.74
CA TRP A 92 9.49 2.52 -1.35
C TRP A 92 8.41 3.54 -0.93
N ASP A 93 7.92 4.38 -1.85
CA ASP A 93 6.81 5.28 -1.58
C ASP A 93 5.54 4.48 -1.29
N VAL A 94 5.12 4.50 -0.02
CA VAL A 94 3.96 3.73 0.47
C VAL A 94 2.65 4.11 -0.21
N ARG A 95 2.59 5.24 -0.92
CA ARG A 95 1.43 5.68 -1.70
C ARG A 95 1.29 4.91 -3.01
N PHE A 96 2.39 4.36 -3.53
CA PHE A 96 2.45 3.64 -4.81
C PHE A 96 2.99 2.21 -4.64
N PRO A 97 2.34 1.37 -3.82
CA PRO A 97 2.70 -0.03 -3.74
C PRO A 97 2.38 -0.75 -5.05
N TRP A 98 3.11 -1.82 -5.31
CA TRP A 98 2.66 -2.84 -6.23
C TRP A 98 1.57 -3.66 -5.56
N VAL A 99 0.41 -3.75 -6.20
CA VAL A 99 -0.72 -4.59 -5.74
C VAL A 99 -0.46 -6.01 -6.23
N ALA A 100 -0.02 -6.88 -5.32
CA ALA A 100 0.28 -8.27 -5.61
C ALA A 100 -0.80 -9.21 -5.06
N PHE A 101 -1.13 -10.25 -5.82
CA PHE A 101 -2.12 -11.26 -5.45
C PHE A 101 -1.40 -12.55 -5.04
N PHE A 102 -1.77 -13.09 -3.89
CA PHE A 102 -1.24 -14.34 -3.36
C PHE A 102 -2.38 -15.28 -2.99
N THR A 103 -2.19 -16.58 -3.20
CA THR A 103 -3.16 -17.58 -2.75
C THR A 103 -2.96 -17.84 -1.25
N ALA A 104 -4.05 -17.84 -0.48
CA ALA A 104 -3.99 -18.16 0.96
C ALA A 104 -3.80 -19.67 1.22
N THR A 105 -4.18 -20.49 0.25
CA THR A 105 -4.12 -21.96 0.33
C THR A 105 -3.75 -22.55 -1.04
N ASN A 106 -3.48 -23.85 -1.08
CA ASN A 106 -3.24 -24.55 -2.36
C ASN A 106 -4.52 -24.53 -3.22
N VAL A 107 -4.41 -24.02 -4.44
CA VAL A 107 -5.53 -23.94 -5.40
C VAL A 107 -5.40 -25.03 -6.44
N LYS A 108 -6.44 -25.85 -6.60
CA LYS A 108 -6.49 -26.92 -7.61
C LYS A 108 -6.60 -26.31 -9.01
N ALA A 109 -5.93 -26.91 -10.01
CA ALA A 109 -6.07 -26.51 -11.40
C ALA A 109 -7.53 -26.46 -11.87
N GLY A 110 -7.88 -25.41 -12.60
CA GLY A 110 -9.24 -25.14 -13.06
C GLY A 110 -10.16 -24.46 -12.03
N THR A 111 -9.68 -24.22 -10.80
CA THR A 111 -10.42 -23.43 -9.81
C THR A 111 -10.27 -21.95 -10.15
N GLU A 112 -11.38 -21.21 -10.11
CA GLU A 112 -11.37 -19.76 -10.31
C GLU A 112 -10.59 -19.05 -9.19
N LEU A 113 -9.81 -18.04 -9.56
CA LEU A 113 -9.11 -17.16 -8.62
C LEU A 113 -10.02 -15.98 -8.27
N VAL A 114 -10.33 -15.86 -6.99
CA VAL A 114 -11.30 -14.89 -6.46
C VAL A 114 -10.77 -14.21 -5.20
N TRP A 115 -11.06 -12.92 -5.05
CA TRP A 115 -10.61 -12.10 -3.92
C TRP A 115 -11.76 -11.29 -3.30
N ASP A 116 -11.59 -10.80 -2.07
CA ASP A 116 -12.60 -9.92 -1.47
C ASP A 116 -12.39 -8.47 -1.94
N TYR A 117 -13.36 -7.93 -2.69
CA TYR A 117 -13.32 -6.54 -3.16
C TYR A 117 -13.39 -5.54 -2.00
N SER A 118 -13.78 -5.99 -0.81
CA SER A 118 -13.88 -5.16 0.40
C SER A 118 -14.78 -3.94 0.20
N TYR A 119 -15.78 -4.06 -0.68
CA TYR A 119 -16.79 -3.03 -0.83
C TYR A 119 -17.69 -2.98 0.40
N GLU A 120 -17.95 -1.75 0.82
CA GLU A 120 -18.94 -1.42 1.83
C GLU A 120 -20.27 -1.15 1.13
N VAL A 121 -21.30 -1.86 1.58
CA VAL A 121 -22.66 -1.77 1.04
C VAL A 121 -23.22 -0.37 1.31
N ASP A 122 -24.02 0.16 0.37
CA ASP A 122 -24.68 1.48 0.47
C ASP A 122 -23.72 2.69 0.48
N THR A 123 -22.44 2.51 0.13
CA THR A 123 -21.48 3.62 -0.06
C THR A 123 -21.63 4.37 -1.39
N VAL A 124 -22.34 3.77 -2.35
CA VAL A 124 -22.62 4.40 -3.66
C VAL A 124 -24.12 4.63 -3.79
N GLU A 125 -24.53 5.89 -3.75
CA GLU A 125 -25.93 6.27 -3.86
C GLU A 125 -26.58 5.71 -5.13
N ASN A 126 -27.80 5.17 -4.98
CA ASN A 126 -28.62 4.61 -6.06
C ASN A 126 -27.98 3.45 -6.84
N ARG A 127 -26.95 2.77 -6.30
CA ARG A 127 -26.31 1.63 -6.96
C ARG A 127 -26.38 0.39 -6.09
N VAL A 128 -27.14 -0.60 -6.55
CA VAL A 128 -27.26 -1.90 -5.89
C VAL A 128 -26.61 -2.97 -6.75
N LEU A 129 -25.65 -3.71 -6.19
CA LEU A 129 -25.02 -4.84 -6.86
C LEU A 129 -25.13 -6.08 -5.98
N HIS A 130 -25.78 -7.12 -6.50
CA HIS A 130 -25.89 -8.40 -5.80
C HIS A 130 -24.65 -9.26 -6.00
N CYS A 131 -24.18 -9.88 -4.92
CA CYS A 131 -23.11 -10.86 -4.96
C CYS A 131 -23.64 -12.18 -5.52
N ARG A 132 -22.87 -12.81 -6.43
CA ARG A 132 -23.18 -14.12 -7.03
C ARG A 132 -22.02 -15.10 -6.93
N CYS A 133 -21.20 -14.96 -5.88
CA CYS A 133 -20.00 -15.78 -5.71
C CYS A 133 -20.27 -17.26 -5.41
N GLY A 134 -21.49 -17.61 -4.98
CA GLY A 134 -21.90 -18.99 -4.71
C GLY A 134 -21.33 -19.59 -3.42
N SER A 135 -20.65 -18.82 -2.58
CA SER A 135 -20.23 -19.26 -1.24
C SER A 135 -21.42 -19.44 -0.30
N ASP A 136 -21.33 -20.41 0.61
CA ASP A 136 -22.28 -20.60 1.72
C ASP A 136 -22.29 -19.40 2.67
N GLU A 137 -21.16 -18.70 2.81
CA GLU A 137 -20.99 -17.50 3.64
C GLU A 137 -21.17 -16.19 2.84
N CYS A 138 -21.99 -16.23 1.79
CA CYS A 138 -22.20 -15.08 0.91
C CYS A 138 -22.89 -13.90 1.64
N ARG A 139 -22.32 -12.70 1.51
CA ARG A 139 -22.90 -11.44 2.03
C ARG A 139 -24.11 -10.94 1.23
N HIS A 140 -24.49 -11.62 0.15
CA HIS A 140 -25.60 -11.31 -0.78
C HIS A 140 -25.51 -9.98 -1.55
N ARG A 141 -24.85 -8.95 -1.00
CA ARG A 141 -24.61 -7.65 -1.65
C ARG A 141 -23.12 -7.35 -1.74
N LEU A 142 -22.75 -6.73 -2.86
CA LEU A 142 -21.44 -6.14 -3.13
C LEU A 142 -21.48 -4.62 -2.97
N LEU A 143 -22.54 -3.99 -3.50
CA LEU A 143 -22.84 -2.55 -3.35
C LEU A 143 -24.30 -2.36 -2.95
#